data_AF-A0A1I2LV22-F1
#
_entry.id   AF-A0A1I2LV22-F1
#
_cell.length_a   1.000
_cell.length_b   1.000
_cell.length_c   1.000
_cell.angle_alpha   90.00
_cell.angle_beta   90.00
_cell.angle_gamma   90.00
#
_symmetry.space_group_name_H-M   'P 1'
#
loop_
_entity.id
_entity.type
_entity.pdbx_description
1 polymer ?
#
loop_
_entity_poly.entity_id
_entity_poly.type
_entity_poly.pdbx_seq_one_letter_code
_entity_poly.pdbx_strand_id
1 'polypeptide(L)' 'MAESSSSVPFWWIVLFVVLALGAGALAVSSVGGSLLSSPGVVVPAFGL' A
#
# COMPACT_ATOMS: atom_id res chain seq x y z
N MET A 1 -8.16 -6.23 37.99
CA MET A 1 -9.41 -6.63 37.31
C MET A 1 -9.03 -7.74 36.35
N ALA A 2 -9.84 -8.80 36.30
CA ALA A 2 -9.48 -10.10 35.74
C ALA A 2 -9.09 -10.04 34.26
N GLU A 3 -8.10 -10.87 33.92
CA GLU A 3 -7.65 -11.28 32.59
C GLU A 3 -8.82 -11.48 31.62
N SER A 4 -8.85 -10.73 30.52
CA SER A 4 -9.58 -11.13 29.32
C SER A 4 -8.58 -11.05 28.20
N SER A 5 -8.22 -12.20 27.62
CA SER A 5 -7.35 -12.33 26.47
C SER A 5 -7.62 -11.18 25.49
N SER A 6 -6.73 -10.17 25.51
CA SER A 6 -6.82 -8.98 24.68
C SER A 6 -6.34 -9.36 23.28
N SER A 7 -7.01 -10.35 22.70
CA SER A 7 -6.79 -10.79 21.34
C SER A 7 -7.21 -9.64 20.46
N VAL A 8 -6.22 -9.00 19.83
CA VAL A 8 -6.44 -8.04 18.75
C VAL A 8 -7.45 -8.65 17.78
N PRO A 9 -8.64 -8.04 17.62
CA PRO A 9 -9.65 -8.57 16.74
C PRO A 9 -9.06 -8.70 15.33
N PHE A 10 -9.38 -9.79 14.63
CA PHE A 10 -8.95 -9.97 13.25
C PHE A 10 -9.28 -8.76 12.36
N TRP A 11 -10.39 -8.09 12.67
CA TRP A 11 -10.81 -6.87 12.00
C TRP A 11 -9.84 -5.70 12.15
N TRP A 12 -9.21 -5.53 13.33
CA TRP A 12 -8.17 -4.51 13.54
C TRP A 12 -6.95 -4.74 12.66
N ILE A 13 -6.61 -6.02 12.40
CA ILE A 13 -5.52 -6.38 11.50
C ILE A 13 -5.89 -6.01 10.06
N VAL A 14 -7.11 -6.33 9.62
CA VAL A 14 -7.61 -5.94 8.29
C VAL A 14 -7.59 -4.42 8.12
N LEU A 15 -8.07 -3.69 9.14
CA LEU A 15 -8.11 -2.22 9.14
C LEU A 15 -6.69 -1.64 9.03
N PHE A 16 -5.74 -2.17 9.82
CA PHE A 16 -4.33 -1.78 9.74
C PHE A 16 -3.74 -2.04 8.36
N VAL A 17 -3.99 -3.22 7.78
CA VAL A 17 -3.50 -3.57 6.45
C VAL A 17 -4.06 -2.63 5.39
N VAL A 18 -5.36 -2.35 5.41
CA VAL A 18 -6.00 -1.41 4.47
C VAL A 18 -5.44 0.00 4.64
N LEU A 19 -5.23 0.46 5.87
CA LEU A 19 -4.73 1.79 6.14
C LEU A 19 -3.26 1.94 5.71
N ALA A 20 -2.43 0.94 5.99
CA ALA A 20 -1.03 0.90 5.58
C ALA A 20 -0.90 0.82 4.05
N LEU A 21 -1.69 -0.05 3.41
CA LEU A 21 -1.70 -0.21 1.96
C LEU A 21 -2.22 1.05 1.25
N GLY A 22 -3.26 1.68 1.80
CA GLY A 22 -3.79 2.96 1.32
C GLY A 22 -2.78 4.08 1.46
N ALA A 23 -2.14 4.23 2.63
CA ALA A 23 -1.12 5.24 2.86
C ALA A 23 0.09 5.06 1.93
N GLY A 24 0.55 3.82 1.73
CA GLY A 24 1.61 3.52 0.77
C GLY A 24 1.22 3.87 -0.67
N ALA A 25 0.00 3.53 -1.09
CA ALA A 25 -0.48 3.85 -2.42
C ALA A 25 -0.58 5.37 -2.66
N LEU A 26 -1.09 6.11 -1.68
CA LEU A 26 -1.16 7.57 -1.73
C LEU A 26 0.23 8.21 -1.75
N ALA A 27 1.18 7.72 -0.96
CA ALA A 27 2.54 8.21 -0.96
C ALA A 27 3.22 8.03 -2.32
N VAL A 28 3.09 6.85 -2.94
CA VAL A 28 3.63 6.58 -4.27
C VAL A 28 2.96 7.45 -5.33
N SER A 29 1.63 7.60 -5.27
CA SER A 29 0.88 8.48 -6.18
C SER A 29 1.28 9.94 -6.03
N SER A 30 1.57 10.42 -4.81
CA SER A 30 1.93 11.82 -4.55
C SER A 30 3.31 12.20 -5.10
N VAL A 31 4.24 11.25 -5.17
CA VAL A 31 5.59 11.45 -5.74
C VAL A 31 5.56 11.39 -7.28
N GLY A 32 4.43 11.00 -7.88
CA GLY A 32 4.33 10.74 -9.32
C GLY A 32 4.84 9.35 -9.73
N GLY A 33 4.99 8.44 -8.75
CA GLY A 33 5.33 7.05 -9.01
C GLY A 33 4.13 6.26 -9.54
N SER A 34 4.39 5.31 -10.44
CA SER A 34 3.37 4.42 -10.99
C SER A 34 3.40 3.06 -10.28
N LEU A 35 2.35 2.76 -9.50
CA LEU A 35 2.16 1.44 -8.87
C LEU A 35 1.88 0.32 -9.88
N LEU A 36 1.41 0.71 -11.07
CA LEU A 36 1.09 -0.14 -12.22
C LEU A 36 2.11 0.06 -13.35
N SER A 37 3.36 0.40 -13.02
CA SER A 37 4.43 0.39 -14.03
C SER A 37 4.51 -1.03 -14.58
N SER A 38 3.96 -1.23 -15.78
CA SER A 38 3.96 -2.51 -16.47
C SER A 38 5.41 -3.02 -16.50
N PRO A 39 5.70 -4.25 -16.02
CA PRO A 39 7.07 -4.77 -15.98
C PRO A 39 7.65 -5.06 -17.38
N GLY A 40 7.16 -4.45 -18.45
CA GLY A 40 7.55 -4.75 -19.82
C GLY A 40 7.47 -3.62 -20.83
N VAL A 41 7.26 -2.35 -20.44
CA VAL A 41 7.28 -1.24 -21.40
C VAL A 41 8.22 -0.14 -20.93
N VAL A 42 9.52 -0.40 -21.10
CA VAL A 42 10.51 0.65 -21.28
C VAL A 42 10.32 1.14 -22.71
N VAL A 43 9.53 2.19 -22.93
CA VAL A 43 9.58 2.88 -24.23
C VAL A 43 10.87 3.70 -24.21
N PRO A 44 11.88 3.41 -25.05
CA PRO A 44 13.04 4.28 -25.13
C PRO A 44 12.59 5.65 -25.65
N ALA A 45 12.77 6.69 -24.84
CA ALA A 45 12.47 8.07 -25.18
C ALA A 45 13.55 8.72 -26.09
N PHE A 46 14.11 7.96 -27.03
CA PHE A 46 15.04 8.49 -28.03
C PHE A 46 14.36 8.50 -29.40
N GLY A 47 13.63 9.58 -29.64
CA GLY A 47 12.90 9.84 -30.88
C GLY A 47 12.70 11.33 -31.15
N LEU A 48 13.68 12.16 -30.79
CA LEU A 48 13.87 13.54 -31.28
C LEU A 48 15.35 13.76 -31.60
#